data_AF-A0A646KG71-F1
#
_entry.id   AF-A0A646KG71-F1
#
_cell.length_a   1.000
_cell.length_b   1.000
_cell.length_c   1.000
_cell.angle_alpha   90.00
_cell.angle_beta   90.00
_cell.angle_gamma   90.00
#
_symmetry.space_group_name_H-M   'P 1'
#
loop_
_entity.id
_entity.type
_entity.pdbx_description
1 polymer ?
#
loop_
_entity_poly.entity_id
_entity_poly.type
_entity_poly.pdbx_seq_one_letter_code
_entity_poly.pdbx_strand_id
1 'polypeptide(L)'
;ARTAGTLALTVPLRRGAVQLPGLGRLVTGPRAPAPVIAVEDGRITADGRPLDALPGQVRWQPLRHLEADGIRVALEDTDPYRGPGPTGPAPRLSGREHAGWQRAFRDAWAIVRDRHPRHAEGLAAGLTSLVPLPAPPGPAVAESSRHAFGALALSPPPTAEAFAVLLVEHFQRMKLAALEDLYDLLAPGGGRHRVAWRPDPQPLDAVLAGAYTRLALAGGSRARARAVLDALDVLEESGAATATGGRLLRAMRAGALTPAGPE
;
A
#
# COMPACT_ATOMS: atom_id res chain seq x y z
N ALA A 1 -29.68 -12.53 -1.64
CA ALA A 1 -30.91 -11.83 -2.07
C ALA A 1 -30.52 -10.69 -2.98
N ARG A 2 -30.82 -10.76 -4.28
CA ARG A 2 -30.66 -9.63 -5.21
C ARG A 2 -31.92 -8.80 -5.08
N THR A 3 -31.85 -7.68 -4.37
CA THR A 3 -32.95 -6.71 -4.38
C THR A 3 -32.89 -5.99 -5.72
N ALA A 4 -33.89 -6.23 -6.57
CA ALA A 4 -34.23 -5.41 -7.73
C ALA A 4 -34.81 -4.06 -7.25
N GLY A 5 -34.03 -3.33 -6.47
CA GLY A 5 -34.43 -2.09 -5.83
C GLY A 5 -33.48 -0.97 -6.24
N THR A 6 -34.06 0.16 -6.62
CA THR A 6 -33.32 1.38 -6.89
C THR A 6 -32.92 2.02 -5.57
N LEU A 7 -31.63 2.24 -5.36
CA LEU A 7 -31.12 3.05 -4.25
C LEU A 7 -30.72 4.42 -4.78
N ALA A 8 -31.37 5.48 -4.31
CA ALA A 8 -31.06 6.86 -4.68
C ALA A 8 -30.60 7.65 -3.45
N LEU A 9 -29.46 8.34 -3.57
CA LEU A 9 -28.83 9.09 -2.49
C LEU A 9 -28.29 10.41 -3.04
N THR A 10 -28.57 11.51 -2.34
CA THR A 10 -27.90 12.79 -2.60
C THR A 10 -26.52 12.74 -1.95
N VAL A 11 -25.46 12.75 -2.76
CA VAL A 11 -24.09 12.65 -2.26
C VAL A 11 -23.49 14.06 -2.16
N PRO A 12 -22.96 14.46 -0.99
CA PRO A 12 -22.46 15.83 -0.81
C PRO A 12 -21.27 16.12 -1.71
N LEU A 13 -21.25 17.34 -2.25
CA LEU A 13 -20.11 17.85 -2.98
C LEU A 13 -18.95 18.16 -2.04
N ARG A 14 -17.75 17.81 -2.50
CA ARG A 14 -16.48 18.16 -1.86
C ARG A 14 -15.55 18.72 -2.93
N ARG A 15 -15.17 19.99 -2.78
CA ARG A 15 -14.30 20.71 -3.73
C ARG A 15 -14.77 20.59 -5.20
N GLY A 16 -16.09 20.67 -5.43
CA GLY A 16 -16.69 20.59 -6.76
C GLY A 16 -16.75 19.19 -7.37
N ALA A 17 -16.62 18.13 -6.56
CA ALA A 17 -16.77 16.75 -7.00
C ALA A 17 -17.58 15.90 -6.01
N VAL A 18 -18.26 14.87 -6.54
CA VAL A 18 -18.86 13.76 -5.80
C VAL A 18 -17.94 12.55 -5.90
N GLN A 19 -17.69 11.89 -4.77
CA GLN A 19 -16.85 10.70 -4.70
C GLN A 19 -17.72 9.47 -4.55
N LEU A 20 -17.43 8.46 -5.36
CA LEU A 20 -18.06 7.15 -5.31
C LEU A 20 -16.95 6.14 -4.94
N PRO A 21 -16.86 5.74 -3.65
CA PRO A 21 -15.79 4.87 -3.17
C PRO A 21 -15.63 3.61 -4.01
N GLY A 22 -14.40 3.30 -4.40
CA GLY A 22 -14.06 2.14 -5.24
C GLY A 22 -14.45 2.27 -6.73
N LEU A 23 -15.07 3.38 -7.15
CA LEU A 23 -15.58 3.56 -8.51
C LEU A 23 -14.97 4.76 -9.21
N GLY A 24 -14.68 5.83 -8.48
CA GLY A 24 -14.09 7.06 -9.00
C GLY A 24 -14.85 8.30 -8.54
N ARG A 25 -14.78 9.37 -9.33
CA ARG A 25 -15.41 10.65 -8.97
C ARG A 25 -16.12 11.33 -10.11
N LEU A 26 -17.17 12.05 -9.75
CA LEU A 26 -17.89 12.94 -10.64
C LEU A 26 -17.49 14.39 -10.38
N VAL A 27 -16.86 15.03 -11.36
CA VAL A 27 -16.48 16.44 -11.29
C VAL A 27 -17.63 17.27 -11.84
N THR A 28 -18.25 18.12 -11.01
CA THR A 28 -19.46 18.89 -11.39
C THR A 28 -19.21 20.40 -11.43
N GLY A 29 -18.12 20.88 -10.81
CA GLY A 29 -17.78 22.30 -10.67
C GLY A 29 -18.16 22.86 -9.28
N PRO A 30 -17.52 23.94 -8.81
CA PRO A 30 -17.61 24.39 -7.41
C PRO A 30 -18.98 24.96 -7.00
N ARG A 31 -19.83 25.32 -7.97
CA ARG A 31 -21.16 25.92 -7.74
C ARG A 31 -22.32 25.05 -8.23
N ALA A 32 -22.05 23.83 -8.70
CA ALA A 32 -23.11 22.92 -9.11
C ALA A 32 -23.90 22.44 -7.88
N PRO A 33 -25.21 22.16 -8.02
CA PRO A 33 -25.96 21.45 -6.99
C PRO A 33 -25.40 20.03 -6.81
N ALA A 34 -25.61 19.46 -5.62
CA ALA A 34 -25.24 18.07 -5.37
C ALA A 34 -26.14 17.15 -6.22
N PRO A 35 -25.56 16.28 -7.08
CA PRO A 35 -26.34 15.37 -7.92
C PRO A 35 -26.96 14.26 -7.06
N VAL A 36 -28.10 13.75 -7.51
CA VAL A 36 -28.67 12.51 -6.99
C VAL A 36 -27.99 11.35 -7.69
N ILE A 37 -27.30 10.51 -6.91
CA ILE A 37 -26.69 9.29 -7.41
C ILE A 37 -27.67 8.15 -7.18
N ALA A 38 -27.97 7.40 -8.24
CA ALA A 38 -28.83 6.22 -8.15
C ALA A 38 -28.13 4.97 -8.68
N VAL A 39 -28.38 3.84 -8.02
CA VAL A 39 -27.97 2.50 -8.46
C VAL A 39 -29.22 1.68 -8.78
N GLU A 40 -29.31 1.20 -10.01
CA GLU A 40 -30.42 0.36 -10.51
C GLU A 40 -29.84 -0.74 -11.41
N ASP A 41 -30.11 -2.00 -11.09
CA ASP A 41 -29.58 -3.17 -11.81
C ASP A 41 -28.05 -3.14 -12.03
N GLY A 42 -27.31 -2.62 -11.04
CA GLY A 42 -25.86 -2.48 -11.11
C GLY A 42 -25.35 -1.33 -12.00
N ARG A 43 -26.25 -0.54 -12.59
CA ARG A 43 -25.90 0.69 -13.30
C ARG A 43 -25.96 1.87 -12.35
N ILE A 44 -25.00 2.77 -12.49
CA ILE A 44 -24.91 3.98 -11.69
C ILE A 44 -25.28 5.16 -12.59
N THR A 45 -26.20 5.98 -12.10
CA THR A 45 -26.61 7.21 -12.75
C THR A 45 -26.41 8.41 -11.84
N ALA A 46 -26.20 9.58 -12.44
CA ALA A 46 -26.26 10.87 -11.78
C ALA A 46 -27.40 11.67 -12.42
N ASP A 47 -28.35 12.12 -11.59
CA ASP A 47 -29.57 12.83 -12.02
C ASP A 47 -30.31 12.09 -13.16
N GLY A 48 -30.43 10.76 -13.02
CA GLY A 48 -31.11 9.89 -13.98
C GLY A 48 -30.33 9.61 -15.28
N ARG A 49 -29.07 10.06 -15.39
CA ARG A 49 -28.22 9.82 -16.58
C ARG A 49 -27.04 8.90 -16.27
N PRO A 50 -26.65 7.99 -17.18
CA PRO A 50 -25.42 7.21 -17.05
C PRO A 50 -24.19 8.09 -16.85
N LEU A 51 -23.25 7.65 -16.00
CA LEU A 51 -22.07 8.45 -15.63
C LEU A 51 -21.17 8.81 -16.84
N ASP A 52 -21.15 7.98 -17.87
CA ASP A 52 -20.40 8.19 -19.11
C ASP A 52 -21.12 9.07 -20.15
N ALA A 53 -22.40 9.41 -19.90
CA ALA A 53 -23.25 10.19 -20.79
C ALA A 53 -23.72 11.52 -20.17
N LEU A 54 -22.89 12.11 -19.29
CA LEU A 54 -23.25 13.32 -18.56
C LEU A 54 -23.07 14.60 -19.41
N PRO A 55 -23.98 15.58 -19.29
CA PRO A 55 -23.96 16.78 -20.09
C PRO A 55 -22.97 17.84 -19.60
N GLY A 56 -22.52 18.70 -20.52
CA GLY A 56 -21.87 19.97 -20.20
C GLY A 56 -20.49 19.82 -19.55
N GLN A 57 -20.30 20.48 -18.41
CA GLN A 57 -19.03 20.52 -17.68
C GLN A 57 -18.87 19.37 -16.67
N VAL A 58 -19.92 18.55 -16.50
CA VAL A 58 -19.86 17.41 -15.59
C VAL A 58 -19.01 16.30 -16.22
N ARG A 59 -17.99 15.83 -15.51
CA ARG A 59 -17.07 14.81 -16.01
C ARG A 59 -16.95 13.65 -15.04
N TRP A 60 -17.29 12.47 -15.51
CA TRP A 60 -16.95 11.23 -14.83
C TRP A 60 -15.45 10.92 -14.97
N GLN A 61 -14.81 10.60 -13.86
CA GLN A 61 -13.43 10.19 -13.79
C GLN A 61 -13.37 8.85 -13.06
N PRO A 62 -13.39 7.73 -13.79
CA PRO A 62 -13.38 6.40 -13.18
C PRO A 62 -12.08 6.15 -12.42
N LEU A 63 -12.17 5.34 -11.38
CA LEU A 63 -11.01 4.73 -10.73
C LEU A 63 -10.30 3.85 -11.76
N ARG A 64 -9.00 4.10 -11.93
CA ARG A 64 -8.17 3.35 -12.85
C ARG A 64 -7.47 2.24 -12.11
N HIS A 65 -7.04 1.23 -12.85
CA HIS A 65 -6.34 0.09 -12.31
C HIS A 65 -4.98 -0.05 -12.98
N LEU A 66 -4.06 -0.70 -12.26
CA LEU A 66 -2.82 -1.27 -12.78
C LEU A 66 -2.99 -2.78 -12.81
N GLU A 67 -2.64 -3.38 -13.94
CA GLU A 67 -2.80 -4.83 -14.17
C GLU A 67 -1.47 -5.48 -14.51
N ALA A 68 -1.22 -6.64 -13.94
CA ALA A 68 -0.14 -7.53 -14.32
C ALA A 68 -0.60 -8.98 -14.13
N ASP A 69 0.19 -9.97 -14.54
CA ASP A 69 -0.21 -11.38 -14.47
C ASP A 69 -0.55 -11.79 -13.03
N GLY A 70 -1.79 -12.22 -12.81
CA GLY A 70 -2.31 -12.63 -11.50
C GLY A 70 -2.59 -11.50 -10.50
N ILE A 71 -2.52 -10.22 -10.89
CA ILE A 71 -2.78 -9.10 -9.97
C ILE A 71 -3.44 -7.88 -10.65
N ARG A 72 -4.39 -7.27 -9.95
CA ARG A 72 -5.03 -6.01 -10.34
C ARG A 72 -5.15 -5.10 -9.12
N VAL A 73 -4.57 -3.90 -9.22
CA VAL A 73 -4.50 -2.94 -8.12
C VAL A 73 -5.13 -1.62 -8.55
N ALA A 74 -5.95 -1.01 -7.69
CA ALA A 74 -6.48 0.32 -7.98
C ALA A 74 -5.35 1.37 -7.96
N LEU A 75 -5.32 2.28 -8.94
CA LEU A 75 -4.49 3.48 -8.89
C LEU A 75 -5.37 4.65 -8.45
N GLU A 76 -5.38 4.91 -7.14
CA GLU A 76 -6.26 5.87 -6.51
C GLU A 76 -5.68 7.28 -6.61
N ASP A 77 -6.18 8.05 -7.57
CA ASP A 77 -5.88 9.48 -7.76
C ASP A 77 -7.14 10.35 -7.79
N THR A 78 -8.25 9.80 -7.29
CA THR A 78 -9.58 10.41 -7.28
C THR A 78 -10.04 10.90 -5.92
N ASP A 79 -9.86 10.11 -4.87
CA ASP A 79 -10.43 10.30 -3.53
C ASP A 79 -9.77 11.46 -2.77
N PRO A 80 -10.52 12.47 -2.27
CA PRO A 80 -9.99 13.62 -1.55
C PRO A 80 -9.38 13.28 -0.19
N TYR A 81 -9.67 12.10 0.37
CA TYR A 81 -9.14 11.58 1.63
C TYR A 81 -7.99 10.58 1.42
N ARG A 82 -7.54 10.39 0.17
CA ARG A 82 -6.41 9.49 -0.14
C ARG A 82 -5.08 10.06 0.34
N GLY A 83 -4.21 9.15 0.75
CA GLY A 83 -2.81 9.43 1.06
C GLY A 83 -2.60 9.96 2.48
N PRO A 84 -1.70 9.36 3.26
CA PRO A 84 -1.26 9.93 4.53
C PRO A 84 -0.30 11.10 4.31
N GLY A 85 -0.21 11.99 5.30
CA GLY A 85 0.92 12.91 5.44
C GLY A 85 0.76 14.34 4.90
N PRO A 86 1.72 15.22 5.23
CA PRO A 86 1.66 16.67 4.98
C PRO A 86 1.85 17.08 3.52
N THR A 87 2.50 16.24 2.70
CA THR A 87 2.71 16.49 1.25
C THR A 87 1.43 16.31 0.44
N GLY A 88 0.46 15.54 0.94
CA GLY A 88 -0.78 15.22 0.25
C GLY A 88 -0.58 14.38 -1.02
N PRO A 89 -1.67 13.88 -1.60
CA PRO A 89 -1.61 13.05 -2.80
C PRO A 89 -1.36 13.86 -4.08
N ALA A 90 -0.77 13.23 -5.10
CA ALA A 90 -0.58 13.86 -6.42
C ALA A 90 -1.93 14.17 -7.08
N PRO A 91 -2.05 15.21 -7.92
CA PRO A 91 -3.28 15.47 -8.68
C PRO A 91 -3.64 14.27 -9.59
N ARG A 92 -4.85 14.30 -10.16
CA ARG A 92 -5.30 13.27 -11.11
C ARG A 92 -4.31 13.15 -12.25
N LEU A 93 -3.80 11.95 -12.45
CA LEU A 93 -2.79 11.69 -13.45
C LEU A 93 -3.39 11.85 -14.85
N SER A 94 -2.63 12.41 -15.78
CA SER A 94 -2.91 12.35 -17.21
C SER A 94 -2.95 10.89 -17.70
N GLY A 95 -3.44 10.67 -18.93
CA GLY A 95 -3.39 9.35 -19.56
C GLY A 95 -1.96 8.85 -19.74
N ARG A 96 -1.02 9.75 -20.07
CA ARG A 96 0.40 9.42 -20.24
C ARG A 96 1.06 8.97 -18.94
N GLU A 97 0.78 9.68 -17.84
CA GLU A 97 1.31 9.32 -16.52
C GLU A 97 0.76 7.98 -16.04
N HIS A 98 -0.55 7.73 -16.19
CA HIS A 98 -1.14 6.42 -15.87
C HIS A 98 -0.54 5.28 -16.69
N ALA A 99 -0.31 5.49 -18.00
CA ALA A 99 0.38 4.50 -18.82
C ALA A 99 1.83 4.26 -18.36
N GLY A 100 2.50 5.29 -17.81
CA GLY A 100 3.81 5.17 -17.16
C GLY A 100 3.77 4.29 -15.92
N TRP A 101 2.83 4.55 -15.02
CA TRP A 101 2.58 3.72 -13.83
C TRP A 101 2.29 2.26 -14.20
N GLN A 102 1.46 2.03 -15.22
CA GLN A 102 1.13 0.70 -15.71
C GLN A 102 2.35 -0.06 -16.25
N ARG A 103 3.27 0.61 -16.94
CA ARG A 103 4.53 -0.03 -17.38
C ARG A 103 5.41 -0.35 -16.17
N ALA A 104 5.68 0.64 -15.33
CA ALA A 104 6.53 0.47 -14.15
C ALA A 104 6.01 -0.62 -13.20
N PHE A 105 4.69 -0.71 -13.01
CA PHE A 105 4.07 -1.74 -12.18
C PHE A 105 4.23 -3.15 -12.75
N ARG A 106 4.07 -3.34 -14.07
CA ARG A 106 4.30 -4.65 -14.70
C ARG A 106 5.75 -5.10 -14.56
N ASP A 107 6.69 -4.19 -14.81
CA ASP A 107 8.12 -4.48 -14.73
C ASP A 107 8.52 -4.81 -13.28
N ALA A 108 8.01 -4.04 -12.31
CA ALA A 108 8.21 -4.31 -10.89
C ALA A 108 7.59 -5.64 -10.45
N TRP A 109 6.37 -5.94 -10.91
CA TRP A 109 5.68 -7.17 -10.56
C TRP A 109 6.40 -8.42 -11.09
N ALA A 110 6.97 -8.34 -12.29
CA ALA A 110 7.81 -9.42 -12.82
C ALA A 110 9.01 -9.69 -11.89
N ILE A 111 9.67 -8.63 -11.40
CA ILE A 111 10.77 -8.75 -10.43
C ILE A 111 10.29 -9.35 -9.09
N VAL A 112 9.13 -8.93 -8.58
CA VAL A 112 8.55 -9.50 -7.35
C VAL A 112 8.31 -11.00 -7.51
N ARG A 113 7.71 -11.43 -8.63
CA ARG A 113 7.44 -12.84 -8.87
C ARG A 113 8.71 -13.68 -9.01
N ASP A 114 9.71 -13.16 -9.70
CA ASP A 114 10.99 -13.84 -9.93
C ASP A 114 11.82 -13.93 -8.64
N ARG A 115 12.02 -12.80 -7.94
CA ARG A 115 12.97 -12.70 -6.82
C ARG A 115 12.34 -12.85 -5.44
N HIS A 116 11.03 -12.64 -5.33
CA HIS A 116 10.29 -12.70 -4.07
C HIS A 116 9.00 -13.56 -4.18
N PRO A 117 9.06 -14.79 -4.74
CA PRO A 117 7.87 -15.59 -5.04
C PRO A 117 7.01 -15.88 -3.80
N ARG A 118 7.64 -16.09 -2.63
CA ARG A 118 6.94 -16.29 -1.34
C ARG A 118 6.11 -15.08 -0.88
N HIS A 119 6.36 -13.90 -1.45
CA HIS A 119 5.62 -12.67 -1.14
C HIS A 119 4.64 -12.28 -2.23
N ALA A 120 4.80 -12.81 -3.45
CA ALA A 120 3.93 -12.51 -4.58
C ALA A 120 2.47 -12.91 -4.30
N GLU A 121 2.21 -14.12 -3.79
CA GLU A 121 0.84 -14.56 -3.49
C GLU A 121 0.14 -13.64 -2.47
N GLY A 122 0.83 -13.32 -1.38
CA GLY A 122 0.30 -12.41 -0.36
C GLY A 122 0.04 -11.00 -0.91
N LEU A 123 0.94 -10.48 -1.76
CA LEU A 123 0.75 -9.20 -2.43
C LEU A 123 -0.46 -9.25 -3.39
N ALA A 124 -0.60 -10.31 -4.19
CA ALA A 124 -1.72 -10.47 -5.11
C ALA A 124 -3.08 -10.53 -4.39
N ALA A 125 -3.11 -11.15 -3.20
CA ALA A 125 -4.32 -11.24 -2.39
C ALA A 125 -4.60 -9.97 -1.56
N GLY A 126 -3.55 -9.24 -1.14
CA GLY A 126 -3.67 -8.20 -0.12
C GLY A 126 -3.41 -6.76 -0.59
N LEU A 127 -2.71 -6.54 -1.71
CA LEU A 127 -2.45 -5.20 -2.24
C LEU A 127 -3.65 -4.74 -3.08
N THR A 128 -4.43 -3.80 -2.55
CA THR A 128 -5.71 -3.38 -3.15
C THR A 128 -5.60 -2.03 -3.85
N SER A 129 -4.76 -1.11 -3.36
CA SER A 129 -4.59 0.19 -3.99
C SER A 129 -3.18 0.77 -3.87
N LEU A 130 -2.79 1.52 -4.90
CA LEU A 130 -1.65 2.42 -4.91
C LEU A 130 -2.15 3.86 -4.99
N VAL A 131 -1.64 4.73 -4.11
CA VAL A 131 -1.95 6.16 -4.10
C VAL A 131 -0.72 6.94 -4.58
N PRO A 132 -0.76 7.56 -5.77
CA PRO A 132 0.36 8.36 -6.27
C PRO A 132 0.62 9.57 -5.38
N LEU A 133 1.87 9.73 -4.94
CA LEU A 133 2.36 10.94 -4.27
C LEU A 133 3.17 11.81 -5.25
N PRO A 134 3.30 13.12 -5.00
CA PRO A 134 4.21 13.96 -5.76
C PRO A 134 5.66 13.44 -5.65
N ALA A 135 6.44 13.59 -6.71
CA ALA A 135 7.86 13.28 -6.67
C ALA A 135 8.57 14.26 -5.72
N PRO A 136 9.27 13.79 -4.67
CA PRO A 136 10.06 14.66 -3.81
C PRO A 136 11.35 15.10 -4.56
N PRO A 137 12.04 16.15 -4.08
CA PRO A 137 13.35 16.54 -4.61
C PRO A 137 14.47 15.51 -4.31
N GLY A 138 14.19 14.51 -3.48
CA GLY A 138 15.13 13.48 -3.05
C GLY A 138 14.69 12.06 -3.45
N PRO A 139 15.06 11.03 -2.65
CA PRO A 139 14.66 9.65 -2.91
C PRO A 139 13.13 9.49 -2.95
N ALA A 140 12.67 8.52 -3.72
CA ALA A 140 11.26 8.15 -3.74
C ALA A 140 10.76 7.86 -2.31
N VAL A 141 9.58 8.40 -1.99
CA VAL A 141 8.91 8.19 -0.71
C VAL A 141 7.79 7.19 -0.89
N ALA A 142 7.59 6.36 0.12
CA ALA A 142 6.46 5.48 0.23
C ALA A 142 5.98 5.43 1.68
N GLU A 143 4.68 5.31 1.86
CA GLU A 143 4.03 5.30 3.15
C GLU A 143 2.84 4.34 3.13
N SER A 144 2.73 3.57 4.21
CA SER A 144 1.65 2.63 4.46
C SER A 144 1.00 2.98 5.80
N SER A 145 -0.32 2.92 5.88
CA SER A 145 -1.06 3.19 7.11
C SER A 145 -1.58 1.91 7.73
N ARG A 146 -1.48 1.79 9.06
CA ARG A 146 -2.14 0.73 9.84
C ARG A 146 -3.66 0.71 9.63
N HIS A 147 -4.27 1.86 9.35
CA HIS A 147 -5.72 1.99 9.18
C HIS A 147 -6.20 1.72 7.75
N ALA A 148 -5.30 1.44 6.81
CA ALA A 148 -5.62 1.21 5.41
C ALA A 148 -4.81 0.03 4.86
N PHE A 149 -5.04 -1.15 5.43
CA PHE A 149 -4.36 -2.38 5.00
C PHE A 149 -4.57 -2.61 3.49
N GLY A 150 -3.49 -2.89 2.78
CA GLY A 150 -3.50 -3.09 1.32
C GLY A 150 -3.40 -1.81 0.50
N ALA A 151 -3.39 -0.63 1.12
CA ALA A 151 -3.20 0.64 0.44
C ALA A 151 -1.77 1.17 0.64
N LEU A 152 -1.04 1.39 -0.46
CA LEU A 152 0.31 1.94 -0.45
C LEU A 152 0.36 3.29 -1.14
N ALA A 153 0.72 4.34 -0.41
CA ALA A 153 1.02 5.63 -1.01
C ALA A 153 2.50 5.68 -1.39
N LEU A 154 2.82 6.11 -2.62
CA LEU A 154 4.21 6.23 -3.05
C LEU A 154 4.39 7.24 -4.18
N SER A 155 5.52 7.95 -4.15
CA SER A 155 5.96 8.75 -5.29
C SER A 155 6.46 7.83 -6.42
N PRO A 156 6.47 8.29 -7.69
CA PRO A 156 6.97 7.50 -8.81
C PRO A 156 8.37 6.94 -8.53
N PRO A 157 8.54 5.61 -8.48
CA PRO A 157 9.86 5.02 -8.24
C PRO A 157 10.79 5.23 -9.44
N PRO A 158 12.11 5.43 -9.21
CA PRO A 158 13.05 5.72 -10.29
C PRO A 158 13.36 4.51 -11.18
N THR A 159 13.15 3.28 -10.68
CA THR A 159 13.39 2.03 -11.41
C THR A 159 12.35 0.96 -11.03
N ALA A 160 12.22 -0.07 -11.87
CA ALA A 160 11.35 -1.21 -11.59
C ALA A 160 11.80 -1.99 -10.34
N GLU A 161 13.12 -2.13 -10.13
CA GLU A 161 13.68 -2.75 -8.92
C GLU A 161 13.32 -1.96 -7.67
N ALA A 162 13.45 -0.63 -7.70
CA ALA A 162 13.08 0.22 -6.57
C ALA A 162 11.59 0.07 -6.26
N PHE A 163 10.74 0.02 -7.29
CA PHE A 163 9.31 -0.21 -7.11
C PHE A 163 9.03 -1.59 -6.50
N ALA A 164 9.64 -2.67 -7.02
CA ALA A 164 9.49 -4.01 -6.47
C ALA A 164 9.88 -4.10 -4.99
N VAL A 165 11.00 -3.46 -4.62
CA VAL A 165 11.45 -3.36 -3.22
C VAL A 165 10.43 -2.63 -2.36
N LEU A 166 9.91 -1.49 -2.82
CA LEU A 166 8.90 -0.72 -2.08
C LEU A 166 7.60 -1.51 -1.88
N LEU A 167 7.13 -2.25 -2.90
CA LEU A 167 5.95 -3.11 -2.79
C LEU A 167 6.14 -4.17 -1.70
N VAL A 168 7.26 -4.91 -1.73
CA VAL A 168 7.54 -5.98 -0.77
C VAL A 168 7.76 -5.40 0.63
N GLU A 169 8.57 -4.35 0.76
CA GLU A 169 8.89 -3.71 2.04
C GLU A 169 7.61 -3.24 2.73
N HIS A 170 6.82 -2.40 2.05
CA HIS A 170 5.66 -1.79 2.68
C HIS A 170 4.54 -2.79 2.93
N PHE A 171 4.38 -3.80 2.08
CA PHE A 171 3.42 -4.87 2.36
C PHE A 171 3.81 -5.70 3.58
N GLN A 172 5.11 -5.97 3.78
CA GLN A 172 5.58 -6.59 5.03
C GLN A 172 5.34 -5.67 6.24
N ARG A 173 5.51 -4.34 6.11
CA ARG A 173 5.16 -3.40 7.19
C ARG A 173 3.68 -3.47 7.54
N MET A 174 2.80 -3.52 6.54
CA MET A 174 1.35 -3.65 6.77
C MET A 174 1.00 -4.96 7.48
N LYS A 175 1.62 -6.08 7.08
CA LYS A 175 1.44 -7.37 7.74
C LYS A 175 1.88 -7.34 9.19
N LEU A 176 3.05 -6.76 9.48
CA LEU A 176 3.53 -6.63 10.85
C LEU A 176 2.60 -5.74 11.68
N ALA A 177 2.19 -4.58 11.14
CA ALA A 177 1.25 -3.69 11.82
C ALA A 177 -0.09 -4.41 12.12
N ALA A 178 -0.60 -5.23 11.19
CA ALA A 178 -1.79 -6.04 11.43
C ALA A 178 -1.58 -7.12 12.52
N LEU A 179 -0.37 -7.68 12.63
CA LEU A 179 -0.04 -8.58 13.74
C LEU A 179 0.04 -7.83 15.08
N GLU A 180 0.58 -6.62 15.09
CA GLU A 180 0.69 -5.76 16.28
C GLU A 180 -0.68 -5.25 16.74
N ASP A 181 -1.63 -5.02 15.83
CA ASP A 181 -3.02 -4.70 16.19
C ASP A 181 -3.75 -5.90 16.84
N LEU A 182 -3.29 -7.14 16.61
CA LEU A 182 -3.89 -8.36 17.14
C LEU A 182 -3.16 -8.94 18.37
N TYR A 183 -1.86 -8.68 18.48
CA TYR A 183 -1.00 -9.27 19.50
C TYR A 183 0.05 -8.27 19.96
N ASP A 184 0.24 -8.18 21.28
CA ASP A 184 1.42 -7.54 21.84
C ASP A 184 2.66 -8.38 21.51
N LEU A 185 3.49 -7.93 20.58
CA LEU A 185 4.73 -8.61 20.20
C LEU A 185 5.89 -8.25 21.15
N LEU A 186 5.91 -7.00 21.60
CA LEU A 186 6.91 -6.48 22.52
C LEU A 186 6.20 -5.82 23.71
N ALA A 187 6.74 -5.99 24.91
CA ALA A 187 6.34 -5.22 26.07
C ALA A 187 6.73 -3.74 25.85
N PRO A 188 5.90 -2.78 26.32
CA PRO A 188 6.21 -1.36 26.18
C PRO A 188 7.44 -0.97 26.99
N GLY A 189 8.19 0.02 26.49
CA GLY A 189 9.42 0.51 27.11
C GLY A 189 10.67 0.03 26.38
N GLY A 190 11.83 0.17 27.03
CA GLY A 190 13.14 -0.17 26.48
C GLY A 190 13.95 1.04 26.01
N GLY A 191 15.23 0.77 25.73
CA GLY A 191 16.18 1.76 25.23
C GLY A 191 16.13 1.92 23.71
N ARG A 192 17.05 2.71 23.17
CA ARG A 192 17.29 2.78 21.73
C ARG A 192 18.51 1.93 21.40
N HIS A 193 18.41 1.12 20.35
CA HIS A 193 19.39 0.11 20.00
C HIS A 193 19.96 0.36 18.59
N ARG A 194 21.25 0.10 18.42
CA ARG A 194 21.91 0.23 17.12
C ARG A 194 21.51 -0.93 16.21
N VAL A 195 21.39 -0.63 14.91
CA VAL A 195 21.14 -1.61 13.85
C VAL A 195 22.03 -1.31 12.66
N ALA A 196 22.39 -2.32 11.87
CA ALA A 196 23.39 -2.17 10.81
C ALA A 196 22.96 -1.24 9.64
N TRP A 197 21.67 -0.96 9.51
CA TRP A 197 21.09 -0.24 8.38
C TRP A 197 20.61 1.19 8.70
N ARG A 198 20.81 1.66 9.93
CA ARG A 198 20.52 3.04 10.33
C ARG A 198 21.61 3.58 11.24
N PRO A 199 22.05 4.83 11.05
CA PRO A 199 23.09 5.42 11.88
C PRO A 199 22.58 5.68 13.30
N ASP A 200 21.34 6.14 13.43
CA ASP A 200 20.75 6.48 14.72
C ASP A 200 20.20 5.24 15.43
N PRO A 201 20.38 5.11 16.76
CA PRO A 201 19.71 4.09 17.55
C PRO A 201 18.19 4.13 17.38
N GLN A 202 17.57 2.97 17.21
CA GLN A 202 16.13 2.82 16.97
C GLN A 202 15.43 2.25 18.22
N PRO A 203 14.18 2.65 18.52
CA PRO A 203 13.36 1.96 19.51
C PRO A 203 13.06 0.51 19.05
N LEU A 204 12.72 -0.37 19.99
CA LEU A 204 12.61 -1.82 19.73
C LEU A 204 11.54 -2.19 18.68
N ASP A 205 10.42 -1.47 18.65
CA ASP A 205 9.38 -1.59 17.61
C ASP A 205 9.94 -1.32 16.22
N ALA A 206 10.76 -0.26 16.07
CA ALA A 206 11.43 0.05 14.82
C ALA A 206 12.55 -0.95 14.46
N VAL A 207 13.21 -1.57 15.45
CA VAL A 207 14.15 -2.68 15.24
C VAL A 207 13.41 -3.90 14.69
N LEU A 208 12.30 -4.30 15.32
CA LEU A 208 11.46 -5.41 14.87
C LEU A 208 10.92 -5.18 13.46
N ALA A 209 10.33 -4.01 13.20
CA ALA A 209 9.84 -3.65 11.88
C ALA A 209 10.95 -3.64 10.82
N GLY A 210 12.13 -3.13 11.18
CA GLY A 210 13.30 -3.12 10.29
C GLY A 210 13.83 -4.50 9.97
N ALA A 211 13.86 -5.42 10.95
CA ALA A 211 14.27 -6.81 10.77
C ALA A 211 13.24 -7.59 9.94
N TYR A 212 11.95 -7.41 10.19
CA TYR A 212 10.86 -8.09 9.50
C TYR A 212 10.83 -7.78 8.00
N THR A 213 10.96 -6.50 7.63
CA THR A 213 10.97 -6.12 6.21
C THR A 213 12.26 -6.53 5.51
N ARG A 214 13.41 -6.44 6.19
CA ARG A 214 14.70 -6.83 5.60
C ARG A 214 14.83 -8.31 5.39
N LEU A 215 14.22 -9.12 6.25
CA LEU A 215 14.15 -10.57 6.05
C LEU A 215 13.51 -10.90 4.69
N ALA A 216 12.40 -10.23 4.36
CA ALA A 216 11.71 -10.41 3.07
C ALA A 216 12.53 -9.98 1.85
N LEU A 217 13.49 -9.07 2.04
CA LEU A 217 14.36 -8.52 1.00
C LEU A 217 15.78 -9.12 1.01
N ALA A 218 16.06 -10.06 1.91
CA ALA A 218 17.40 -10.60 2.09
C ALA A 218 17.88 -11.34 0.83
N GLY A 219 16.97 -12.01 0.10
CA GLY A 219 17.23 -12.57 -1.24
C GLY A 219 18.49 -13.43 -1.32
N GLY A 220 18.78 -14.23 -0.28
CA GLY A 220 19.98 -15.07 -0.21
C GLY A 220 21.29 -14.36 0.13
N SER A 221 21.28 -13.03 0.28
CA SER A 221 22.47 -12.28 0.69
C SER A 221 22.85 -12.58 2.13
N ARG A 222 23.99 -13.25 2.34
CA ARG A 222 24.54 -13.56 3.67
C ARG A 222 24.73 -12.30 4.53
N ALA A 223 25.19 -11.20 3.93
CA ALA A 223 25.37 -9.94 4.65
C ALA A 223 24.04 -9.36 5.14
N ARG A 224 22.98 -9.40 4.31
CA ARG A 224 21.64 -8.94 4.72
C ARG A 224 21.03 -9.87 5.76
N ALA A 225 21.17 -11.18 5.58
CA ALA A 225 20.72 -12.17 6.56
C ALA A 225 21.42 -11.96 7.92
N ARG A 226 22.73 -11.69 7.91
CA ARG A 226 23.49 -11.41 9.13
C ARG A 226 22.99 -10.15 9.84
N ALA A 227 22.76 -9.06 9.12
CA ALA A 227 22.21 -7.85 9.71
C ALA A 227 20.84 -8.10 10.37
N VAL A 228 19.98 -8.93 9.77
CA VAL A 228 18.71 -9.34 10.36
C VAL A 228 18.94 -10.14 11.63
N LEU A 229 19.84 -11.13 11.62
CA LEU A 229 20.16 -11.95 12.79
C LEU A 229 20.69 -11.10 13.95
N ASP A 230 21.61 -10.16 13.69
CA ASP A 230 22.14 -9.27 14.73
C ASP A 230 21.02 -8.40 15.35
N ALA A 231 20.03 -7.99 14.56
CA ALA A 231 18.87 -7.26 15.08
C ALA A 231 17.91 -8.16 15.87
N LEU A 232 17.80 -9.44 15.52
CA LEU A 232 17.04 -10.42 16.31
C LEU A 232 17.71 -10.69 17.66
N ASP A 233 19.05 -10.78 17.69
CA ASP A 233 19.82 -10.89 18.93
C ASP A 233 19.51 -9.70 19.86
N VAL A 234 19.52 -8.47 19.34
CA VAL A 234 19.13 -7.26 20.09
C VAL A 234 17.72 -7.36 20.68
N LEU A 235 16.74 -7.87 19.92
CA LEU A 235 15.36 -8.01 20.40
C LEU A 235 15.25 -9.06 21.49
N GLU A 236 15.97 -10.18 21.38
CA GLU A 236 16.00 -11.25 22.39
C GLU A 236 16.70 -10.79 23.68
N GLU A 237 17.87 -10.15 23.55
CA GLU A 237 18.66 -9.63 24.69
C GLU A 237 17.93 -8.51 25.44
N SER A 238 17.05 -7.76 24.78
CA SER A 238 16.23 -6.74 25.44
C SER A 238 15.28 -7.31 26.49
N GLY A 239 14.95 -8.61 26.41
CA GLY A 239 13.94 -9.25 27.26
C GLY A 239 12.51 -8.75 27.03
N ALA A 240 12.27 -7.87 26.05
CA ALA A 240 10.97 -7.25 25.82
C ALA A 240 10.01 -8.13 25.02
N ALA A 241 10.48 -9.20 24.37
CA ALA A 241 9.63 -10.07 23.56
C ALA A 241 8.58 -10.79 24.43
N THR A 242 7.30 -10.63 24.11
CA THR A 242 6.23 -11.41 24.73
C THR A 242 6.32 -12.87 24.30
N ALA A 243 5.46 -13.75 24.86
CA ALA A 243 5.40 -15.14 24.39
C ALA A 243 5.11 -15.25 22.89
N THR A 244 4.23 -14.37 22.36
CA THR A 244 3.91 -14.31 20.92
C THR A 244 5.06 -13.69 20.13
N GLY A 245 5.65 -12.60 20.62
CA GLY A 245 6.85 -11.99 20.03
C GLY A 245 7.99 -12.99 19.91
N GLY A 246 8.31 -13.72 20.97
CA GLY A 246 9.36 -14.75 20.96
C GLY A 246 9.11 -15.86 19.94
N ARG A 247 7.85 -16.26 19.70
CA ARG A 247 7.52 -17.20 18.60
C ARG A 247 7.81 -16.59 17.23
N LEU A 248 7.46 -15.31 17.03
CA LEU A 248 7.75 -14.60 15.79
C LEU A 248 9.26 -14.48 15.56
N LEU A 249 10.04 -14.06 16.57
CA LEU A 249 11.50 -13.93 16.46
C LEU A 249 12.15 -15.26 16.08
N ARG A 250 11.72 -16.38 16.68
CA ARG A 250 12.20 -17.73 16.32
C ARG A 250 11.87 -18.09 14.87
N ALA A 251 10.65 -17.80 14.40
CA ALA A 251 10.27 -18.04 13.02
C ALA A 251 11.08 -17.17 12.04
N MET A 252 11.32 -15.91 12.38
CA MET A 252 12.16 -15.01 11.59
C MET A 252 13.62 -15.50 11.53
N ARG A 253 14.17 -15.96 12.65
CA ARG A 253 15.53 -16.51 12.72
C ARG A 253 15.67 -17.75 11.84
N ALA A 254 14.71 -18.68 11.91
CA ALA A 254 14.68 -19.85 11.02
C ALA A 254 14.64 -19.43 9.55
N GLY A 255 13.81 -18.44 9.20
CA GLY A 255 13.75 -17.88 7.86
C GLY A 255 15.06 -17.24 7.40
N ALA A 256 15.77 -16.53 8.28
CA ALA A 256 17.05 -15.87 7.98
C ALA A 256 18.20 -16.87 7.77
N LEU A 257 18.14 -18.01 8.46
CA LEU A 257 19.14 -19.08 8.37
C LEU A 257 18.87 -20.03 7.20
N THR A 258 17.65 -19.99 6.64
CA THR A 258 17.34 -20.78 5.45
C THR A 258 18.10 -20.16 4.27
N PRO A 259 19.01 -20.90 3.61
CA PRO A 259 19.62 -20.43 2.38
C PRO A 259 18.48 -20.16 1.40
N ALA A 260 18.42 -18.96 0.82
CA ALA A 260 17.72 -18.85 -0.45
C ALA A 260 18.57 -19.63 -1.46
N GLY A 261 18.18 -20.88 -1.72
CA GLY A 261 18.78 -21.81 -2.67
C GLY A 261 17.66 -22.51 -3.46
N PRO A 262 17.95 -23.00 -4.67
CA PRO A 262 17.02 -23.00 -5.80
C PRO A 262 15.89 -24.05 -5.71
N GLU A 263 14.84 -23.73 -6.47
CA GLU A 263 13.62 -24.49 -6.86
C GLU A 263 12.61 -24.87 -5.77
#